data_AF-A0A7G9YE09-F1
#
_entry.id   AF-A0A7G9YE09-F1
#
_cell.length_a   1.000
_cell.length_b   1.000
_cell.length_c   1.000
_cell.angle_alpha   90.00
_cell.angle_beta   90.00
_cell.angle_gamma   90.00
#
_symmetry.space_group_name_H-M   'P 1'
#
loop_
_entity.id
_entity.type
_entity.pdbx_description
1 polymer ?
#
loop_
_entity_poly.entity_id
_entity_poly.type
_entity_poly.pdbx_seq_one_letter_code
_entity_poly.pdbx_strand_id
1 'polypeptide(L)'
;MHIKRVYDVLTLYLANEMGYDLLTPSSYMAWLKSNMSIFRQFVHERELKRRRKDENLEQRTFFGAVKEFATLMVEIDSFEAFVQKRLRMIKKNWKHLTEFYFIEDAPATNNSIENYYSTSLKTHRKKQLRTERGIKNQMKLSAMKRAGILSKCKKTLLEVFLMFVPFLDTG
;
A
#
# COMPACT_ATOMS: atom_id res chain seq x y z
N MET A 1 5.65 -6.78 8.37
CA MET A 1 6.62 -6.32 9.40
C MET A 1 7.89 -5.75 8.76
N HIS A 2 7.78 -4.83 7.79
CA HIS A 2 8.93 -4.33 7.01
C HIS A 2 8.94 -2.82 6.76
N ILE A 3 7.89 -2.12 7.22
CA ILE A 3 7.72 -0.68 7.08
C ILE A 3 8.43 0.07 8.23
N LYS A 4 8.47 -0.48 9.46
CA LYS A 4 9.18 0.14 10.61
C LYS A 4 10.68 0.42 10.34
N ARG A 5 11.38 -0.49 9.66
CA ARG A 5 12.87 -0.44 9.58
C ARG A 5 13.44 0.63 8.65
N VAL A 6 12.73 1.02 7.59
CA VAL A 6 13.22 2.06 6.66
C VAL A 6 13.29 3.43 7.36
N TYR A 7 12.39 3.66 8.33
CA TYR A 7 12.37 4.89 9.10
C TYR A 7 13.50 4.95 10.13
N ASP A 8 13.89 3.83 10.71
CA ASP A 8 14.99 3.77 11.69
C ASP A 8 16.29 4.32 11.08
N VAL A 9 16.57 4.02 9.80
CA VAL A 9 17.78 4.49 9.06
C VAL A 9 17.79 5.99 8.83
N LEU A 10 16.67 6.55 8.36
CA LEU A 10 16.56 8.00 8.12
C LEU A 10 16.68 8.80 9.42
N THR A 11 16.22 8.21 10.52
CA THR A 11 16.28 8.83 11.85
C THR A 11 17.68 8.68 12.48
N LEU A 12 18.40 7.58 12.21
CA LEU A 12 19.81 7.39 12.58
C LEU A 12 20.74 8.35 11.83
N TYR A 13 20.52 8.55 10.53
CA TYR A 13 21.33 9.46 9.72
C TYR A 13 21.21 10.92 10.20
N LEU A 14 19.98 11.37 10.50
CA LEU A 14 19.72 12.70 11.08
C LEU A 14 20.25 12.84 12.51
N ALA A 15 20.25 11.76 13.31
CA ALA A 15 20.81 11.78 14.66
C ALA A 15 22.34 11.96 14.65
N ASN A 16 23.04 11.28 13.73
CA ASN A 16 24.48 11.37 13.57
C ASN A 16 24.92 12.75 13.06
N GLU A 17 24.21 13.35 12.10
CA GLU A 17 24.52 14.72 11.65
C GLU A 17 24.28 15.79 12.73
N MET A 18 23.39 15.53 13.68
CA MET A 18 23.08 16.45 14.78
C MET A 18 23.93 16.24 16.05
N GLY A 19 24.90 15.32 16.04
CA GLY A 19 25.84 15.11 17.16
C GLY A 19 25.21 14.44 18.39
N TYR A 20 24.20 13.60 18.22
CA TYR A 20 23.44 12.99 19.31
C TYR A 20 24.06 11.73 19.94
N ASP A 21 25.33 11.43 19.67
CA ASP A 21 26.09 10.29 20.21
C ASP A 21 26.21 10.27 21.75
N LEU A 22 25.76 11.33 22.43
CA LEU A 22 25.83 11.53 23.89
C LEU A 22 24.50 11.24 24.63
N LEU A 23 23.44 10.81 23.93
CA LEU A 23 22.15 10.51 24.56
C LEU A 23 22.13 9.11 25.20
N THR A 24 21.62 9.04 26.44
CA THR A 24 21.31 7.73 27.05
C THR A 24 20.29 6.97 26.19
N PRO A 25 20.30 5.62 26.16
CA PRO A 25 19.39 4.84 25.32
C PRO A 25 17.90 5.20 25.47
N SER A 26 17.48 5.56 26.69
CA SER A 26 16.11 6.02 26.98
C SER A 26 15.81 7.36 26.30
N SER A 27 16.73 8.32 26.42
CA SER A 27 16.60 9.64 25.81
C SER A 27 16.67 9.61 24.27
N TYR A 28 17.50 8.71 23.71
CA TYR A 28 17.54 8.46 22.28
C TYR A 28 16.22 7.88 21.77
N MET A 29 15.64 6.88 22.45
CA MET A 29 14.35 6.30 22.07
C MET A 29 13.20 7.32 22.17
N ALA A 30 13.22 8.19 23.18
CA ALA A 30 12.25 9.28 23.31
C ALA A 30 12.37 10.29 22.16
N TRP A 31 13.60 10.67 21.80
CA TRP A 31 13.88 11.54 20.66
C TRP A 31 13.44 10.92 19.33
N LEU A 32 13.73 9.63 19.11
CA LEU A 32 13.37 8.90 17.90
C LEU A 32 11.84 8.82 17.75
N LYS A 33 11.12 8.56 18.84
CA LYS A 33 9.65 8.58 18.86
C LYS A 33 9.09 9.96 18.52
N SER A 34 9.68 11.03 19.08
CA SER A 34 9.28 12.41 18.83
C SER A 34 9.50 12.80 17.36
N ASN A 35 10.70 12.59 16.83
CA ASN A 35 11.05 12.92 15.44
C ASN A 35 10.22 12.11 14.45
N MET A 36 9.97 10.83 14.74
CA MET A 36 9.10 10.03 13.89
C MET A 36 7.64 10.53 13.91
N SER A 37 7.17 11.09 15.01
CA SER A 37 5.87 11.78 15.06
C SER A 37 5.86 13.03 14.18
N ILE A 38 6.88 13.88 14.31
CA ILE A 38 7.06 15.10 13.52
C ILE A 38 7.10 14.77 12.03
N PHE A 39 7.91 13.79 11.63
CA PHE A 39 8.03 13.37 10.25
C PHE A 39 6.70 12.83 9.69
N ARG A 40 5.98 12.01 10.45
CA ARG A 40 4.65 11.52 10.04
C ARG A 40 3.67 12.66 9.85
N GLN A 41 3.68 13.64 10.75
CA GLN A 41 2.83 14.81 10.64
C GLN A 41 3.19 15.62 9.38
N PHE A 42 4.47 15.85 9.13
CA PHE A 42 4.95 16.51 7.91
C PHE A 42 4.48 15.81 6.64
N VAL A 43 4.63 14.48 6.55
CA VAL A 43 4.17 13.69 5.40
C VAL A 43 2.65 13.79 5.24
N HIS A 44 1.92 13.69 6.35
CA HIS A 44 0.46 13.77 6.35
C HIS A 44 -0.05 15.15 5.90
N GLU A 45 0.58 16.23 6.37
CA GLU A 45 0.24 17.59 5.94
C GLU A 45 0.53 17.81 4.45
N ARG A 46 1.63 17.28 3.93
CA ARG A 46 1.91 17.31 2.48
C ARG A 46 0.86 16.55 1.69
N GLU A 47 0.43 15.40 2.18
CA GLU A 47 -0.63 14.62 1.56
C GLU A 47 -1.97 15.38 1.57
N LEU A 48 -2.37 15.97 2.70
CA LEU A 48 -3.58 16.76 2.82
C LEU A 48 -3.57 17.98 1.89
N LYS A 49 -2.44 18.69 1.79
CA LYS A 49 -2.29 19.82 0.87
C LYS A 49 -2.57 19.41 -0.58
N ARG A 50 -2.01 18.28 -1.04
CA ARG A 50 -2.29 17.75 -2.38
C ARG A 50 -3.76 17.39 -2.58
N ARG A 51 -4.33 16.64 -1.63
CA ARG A 51 -5.74 16.22 -1.68
C ARG A 51 -6.70 17.41 -1.74
N ARG A 52 -6.43 18.48 -0.97
CA ARG A 52 -7.25 19.71 -0.97
C ARG A 52 -7.17 20.47 -2.30
N LYS A 53 -6.09 20.30 -3.04
CA LYS A 53 -5.89 20.90 -4.36
C LYS A 53 -6.27 19.97 -5.51
N ASP A 54 -6.73 18.75 -5.20
CA ASP A 54 -6.98 17.68 -6.18
C ASP A 54 -5.76 17.36 -7.08
N GLU A 55 -4.54 17.53 -6.53
CA GLU A 55 -3.29 17.30 -7.24
C GLU A 55 -2.87 15.83 -7.11
N ASN A 56 -2.76 15.13 -8.25
CA ASN A 56 -2.14 13.82 -8.31
C ASN A 56 -0.61 13.94 -8.33
N LEU A 57 0.05 13.00 -7.65
CA LEU A 57 1.50 12.85 -7.78
C LEU A 57 1.82 12.36 -9.18
N GLU A 58 2.50 13.19 -9.96
CA GLU A 58 3.01 12.75 -11.25
C GLU A 58 4.08 11.67 -11.07
N GLN A 59 4.02 10.67 -11.95
CA GLN A 59 5.05 9.66 -12.05
C GLN A 59 6.33 10.32 -12.55
N ARG A 60 7.46 10.05 -11.90
CA ARG A 60 8.77 10.50 -12.40
C ARG A 60 8.98 9.97 -13.81
N THR A 61 9.66 10.71 -14.67
CA THR A 61 10.09 10.17 -15.97
C THR A 61 11.06 9.02 -15.78
N PHE A 62 11.17 8.11 -16.77
CA PHE A 62 12.12 7.01 -16.73
C PHE A 62 13.56 7.52 -16.49
N PHE A 63 13.97 8.58 -17.20
CA PHE A 63 15.28 9.20 -17.01
C PHE A 63 15.47 9.75 -15.60
N GLY A 64 14.44 10.41 -15.04
CA GLY A 64 14.46 10.88 -13.66
C GLY A 64 14.63 9.73 -12.66
N ALA A 65 13.94 8.61 -12.87
CA ALA A 65 14.08 7.42 -12.04
C ALA A 65 15.49 6.79 -12.13
N VAL A 66 16.07 6.74 -13.34
CA VAL A 66 17.45 6.25 -13.56
C VAL A 66 18.46 7.13 -12.84
N LYS A 67 18.37 8.45 -13.00
CA LYS A 67 19.29 9.41 -12.36
C LYS A 67 19.27 9.27 -10.84
N GLU A 68 18.07 9.26 -10.25
CA GLU A 68 17.88 9.14 -8.81
C GLU A 68 18.41 7.81 -8.26
N PHE A 69 18.13 6.71 -8.97
CA PHE A 69 18.63 5.40 -8.56
C PHE A 69 20.15 5.29 -8.69
N ALA A 70 20.75 5.92 -9.71
CA ALA A 70 22.19 5.97 -9.84
C ALA A 70 22.84 6.70 -8.66
N THR A 71 22.29 7.84 -8.22
CA THR A 71 22.75 8.55 -7.00
C THR A 71 22.70 7.64 -5.77
N LEU A 72 21.59 6.94 -5.54
CA LEU A 72 21.46 6.00 -4.42
C LEU A 72 22.46 4.84 -4.49
N MET A 73 22.83 4.40 -5.70
CA MET A 73 23.81 3.35 -5.90
C MET A 73 25.26 3.81 -5.69
N VAL A 74 25.56 5.09 -5.93
CA VAL A 74 26.87 5.69 -5.63
C VAL A 74 27.06 5.78 -4.11
N GLU A 75 26.02 6.18 -3.40
CA GLU A 75 26.04 6.32 -1.94
C GLU A 75 25.72 5.01 -1.21
N ILE A 76 25.73 3.86 -1.90
CA ILE A 76 25.19 2.63 -1.33
C ILE A 76 25.84 2.25 0.01
N ASP A 77 27.14 2.45 0.14
CA ASP A 77 27.91 2.06 1.32
C ASP A 77 27.67 2.98 2.53
N SER A 78 27.06 4.16 2.34
CA SER A 78 26.64 5.04 3.45
C SER A 78 25.37 4.52 4.15
N PHE A 79 24.61 3.65 3.50
CA PHE A 79 23.39 3.08 4.07
C PHE A 79 23.64 1.81 4.88
N GLU A 80 22.71 1.50 5.78
CA GLU A 80 22.72 0.24 6.52
C GLU A 80 22.62 -1.00 5.61
N ALA A 81 23.21 -2.10 6.07
CA ALA A 81 23.30 -3.36 5.31
C ALA A 81 21.97 -3.86 4.73
N PHE A 82 20.85 -3.64 5.42
CA PHE A 82 19.55 -4.06 4.91
C PHE A 82 19.04 -3.17 3.76
N VAL A 83 19.34 -1.86 3.80
CA VAL A 83 19.03 -0.92 2.72
C VAL A 83 19.90 -1.23 1.52
N GLN A 84 21.20 -1.46 1.74
CA GLN A 84 22.11 -1.92 0.70
C GLN A 84 21.58 -3.19 0.01
N LYS A 85 21.14 -4.18 0.80
CA LYS A 85 20.55 -5.42 0.27
C LYS A 85 19.33 -5.13 -0.61
N ARG A 86 18.45 -4.22 -0.20
CA ARG A 86 17.28 -3.83 -1.00
C ARG A 86 17.67 -3.10 -2.29
N LEU A 87 18.60 -2.14 -2.23
CA LEU A 87 19.10 -1.43 -3.41
C LEU A 87 19.73 -2.40 -4.41
N ARG A 88 20.54 -3.37 -3.94
CA ARG A 88 21.10 -4.43 -4.80
C ARG A 88 20.00 -5.32 -5.41
N MET A 89 18.95 -5.65 -4.66
CA MET A 89 17.80 -6.38 -5.20
C MET A 89 17.05 -5.59 -6.28
N ILE A 90 16.85 -4.30 -6.07
CA ILE A 90 16.23 -3.40 -7.06
C ILE A 90 17.11 -3.35 -8.32
N LYS A 91 18.43 -3.16 -8.17
CA LYS A 91 19.38 -3.16 -9.29
C LYS A 91 19.30 -4.46 -10.10
N LYS A 92 19.26 -5.61 -9.43
CA LYS A 92 19.13 -6.93 -10.09
C LYS A 92 17.84 -7.07 -10.89
N ASN A 93 16.74 -6.49 -10.41
CA ASN A 93 15.41 -6.61 -11.03
C ASN A 93 14.98 -5.33 -11.77
N TRP A 94 15.90 -4.42 -12.07
CA TRP A 94 15.59 -3.07 -12.55
C TRP A 94 14.69 -3.07 -13.78
N LYS A 95 14.99 -3.94 -14.76
CA LYS A 95 14.20 -4.08 -15.98
C LYS A 95 12.72 -4.39 -15.67
N HIS A 96 12.46 -5.41 -14.86
CA HIS A 96 11.10 -5.79 -14.48
C HIS A 96 10.39 -4.72 -13.66
N LEU A 97 11.13 -4.02 -12.80
CA LEU A 97 10.60 -2.94 -11.96
C LEU A 97 10.36 -1.64 -12.73
N THR A 98 10.85 -1.52 -13.97
CA THR A 98 10.68 -0.32 -14.81
C THR A 98 9.95 -0.61 -16.11
N GLU A 99 9.48 -1.84 -16.31
CA GLU A 99 8.83 -2.27 -17.54
C GLU A 99 7.54 -1.50 -17.84
N PHE A 100 6.85 -1.04 -16.79
CA PHE A 100 5.65 -0.20 -16.90
C PHE A 100 5.91 1.16 -17.58
N TYR A 101 7.16 1.62 -17.70
CA TYR A 101 7.47 2.83 -18.47
C TYR A 101 7.33 2.65 -19.98
N PHE A 102 7.40 1.41 -20.46
CA PHE A 102 7.47 1.09 -21.89
C PHE A 102 6.23 0.36 -22.41
N ILE A 103 5.36 -0.11 -21.50
CA ILE A 103 4.11 -0.77 -21.84
C ILE A 103 2.98 0.25 -21.71
N GLU A 104 2.24 0.46 -22.79
CA GLU A 104 1.05 1.31 -22.81
C GLU A 104 0.00 0.77 -21.83
N ASP A 105 -0.64 1.67 -21.08
CA ASP A 105 -1.63 1.37 -20.03
C ASP A 105 -1.17 0.45 -18.88
N ALA A 106 0.13 0.16 -18.77
CA ALA A 106 0.64 -0.60 -17.64
C ALA A 106 0.61 0.26 -16.35
N PRO A 107 -0.07 -0.19 -15.29
CA PRO A 107 -0.11 0.57 -14.05
C PRO A 107 1.25 0.50 -13.34
N ALA A 108 1.80 1.66 -12.99
CA ALA A 108 3.02 1.76 -12.18
C ALA A 108 2.84 1.28 -10.73
N THR A 109 1.59 1.07 -10.30
CA THR A 109 1.27 0.60 -8.95
C THR A 109 0.54 -0.73 -9.00
N ASN A 110 0.87 -1.59 -8.05
CA ASN A 110 0.18 -2.85 -7.81
C ASN A 110 -1.09 -2.66 -6.95
N ASN A 111 -1.58 -1.42 -6.75
CA ASN A 111 -2.69 -1.12 -5.84
C ASN A 111 -3.94 -1.96 -6.12
N SER A 112 -4.25 -2.24 -7.38
CA SER A 112 -5.37 -3.11 -7.77
C SER A 112 -5.19 -4.54 -7.25
N ILE A 113 -3.96 -5.07 -7.37
CA ILE A 113 -3.55 -6.40 -6.91
C ILE A 113 -3.52 -6.44 -5.37
N GLU A 114 -2.91 -5.44 -4.72
CA GLU A 114 -2.85 -5.33 -3.27
C GLU A 114 -4.24 -5.20 -2.66
N ASN A 115 -5.12 -4.40 -3.26
CA ASN A 115 -6.52 -4.29 -2.84
C ASN A 115 -7.27 -5.60 -3.02
N TYR A 116 -7.02 -6.32 -4.13
CA TYR A 116 -7.62 -7.63 -4.37
C TYR A 116 -7.22 -8.63 -3.27
N TYR A 117 -5.92 -8.75 -2.97
CA TYR A 117 -5.43 -9.64 -1.93
C TYR A 117 -5.85 -9.18 -0.53
N SER A 118 -5.77 -7.89 -0.22
CA SER A 118 -6.19 -7.35 1.07
C SER A 118 -7.68 -7.59 1.32
N THR A 119 -8.51 -7.45 0.31
CA THR A 119 -9.96 -7.66 0.43
C THR A 119 -10.32 -9.14 0.45
N SER A 120 -9.62 -10.00 -0.30
CA SER A 120 -9.88 -11.44 -0.38
C SER A 120 -9.28 -12.24 0.80
N LEU A 121 -8.17 -11.77 1.38
CA LEU A 121 -7.46 -12.47 2.46
C LEU A 121 -7.93 -12.11 3.87
N LYS A 122 -8.94 -11.24 4.04
CA LYS A 122 -9.57 -10.97 5.35
C LYS A 122 -10.10 -12.26 5.97
N THR A 123 -9.98 -12.39 7.30
CA THR A 123 -10.24 -13.61 8.08
C THR A 123 -11.58 -14.29 7.78
N HIS A 124 -12.65 -13.51 7.56
CA HIS A 124 -13.97 -14.02 7.21
C HIS A 124 -13.98 -14.74 5.84
N ARG A 125 -13.33 -14.17 4.82
CA ARG A 125 -13.23 -14.78 3.48
C ARG A 125 -12.23 -15.93 3.45
N LYS A 126 -11.15 -15.88 4.24
CA LYS A 126 -10.21 -16.99 4.39
C LYS A 126 -10.90 -18.28 4.85
N LYS A 127 -11.84 -18.22 5.81
CA LYS A 127 -12.58 -19.43 6.26
C LYS A 127 -13.36 -20.10 5.13
N GLN A 128 -13.94 -19.31 4.21
CA GLN A 128 -14.68 -19.80 3.05
C GLN A 128 -13.77 -20.36 1.94
N LEU A 129 -12.47 -20.02 1.96
CA LEU A 129 -11.47 -20.44 0.98
C LEU A 129 -10.53 -21.55 1.50
N ARG A 130 -10.81 -22.16 2.65
CA ARG A 130 -9.95 -23.21 3.25
C ARG A 130 -10.02 -24.55 2.52
N THR A 131 -11.03 -24.77 1.70
CA THR A 131 -11.24 -26.02 0.96
C THR A 131 -11.20 -25.76 -0.54
N GLU A 132 -10.75 -26.74 -1.32
CA GLU A 132 -10.76 -26.65 -2.79
C GLU A 132 -12.16 -26.33 -3.33
N ARG A 133 -13.20 -26.91 -2.71
CA ARG A 133 -14.60 -26.60 -3.02
C ARG A 133 -14.92 -25.12 -2.81
N GLY A 134 -14.46 -24.54 -1.70
CA GLY A 134 -14.63 -23.12 -1.40
C GLY A 134 -13.95 -22.21 -2.43
N ILE A 135 -12.72 -22.54 -2.83
CA ILE A 135 -11.97 -21.83 -3.87
C ILE A 135 -12.71 -21.91 -5.22
N LYS A 136 -13.12 -23.11 -5.64
CA LYS A 136 -13.83 -23.34 -6.91
C LYS A 136 -15.16 -22.59 -6.95
N ASN A 137 -15.90 -22.56 -5.85
CA ASN A 137 -17.15 -21.81 -5.75
C ASN A 137 -16.91 -20.30 -5.85
N GLN A 138 -15.88 -19.78 -5.19
CA GLN A 138 -15.53 -18.35 -5.27
C GLN A 138 -15.10 -17.95 -6.69
N MET A 139 -14.34 -18.79 -7.39
CA MET A 139 -13.97 -18.57 -8.79
C MET A 139 -15.20 -18.51 -9.69
N LYS A 140 -16.14 -19.45 -9.53
CA LYS A 140 -17.43 -19.46 -10.27
C LYS A 140 -18.25 -18.20 -10.00
N LEU A 141 -18.45 -17.83 -8.72
CA LEU A 141 -19.19 -16.62 -8.34
C LEU A 141 -18.56 -15.35 -8.92
N SER A 142 -17.23 -15.27 -8.90
CA SER A 142 -16.50 -14.13 -9.46
C SER A 142 -16.61 -14.06 -10.98
N ALA A 143 -16.58 -15.21 -11.67
CA ALA A 143 -16.83 -15.28 -13.11
C ALA A 143 -18.27 -14.86 -13.46
N MET A 144 -19.27 -15.37 -12.73
CA MET A 144 -20.68 -15.00 -12.89
C MET A 144 -20.90 -13.50 -12.67
N LYS A 145 -20.23 -12.89 -11.68
CA LYS A 145 -20.30 -11.45 -11.43
C LYS A 145 -19.67 -10.63 -12.56
N ARG A 146 -18.51 -11.06 -13.09
CA ARG A 146 -17.87 -10.40 -14.25
C ARG A 146 -18.69 -10.53 -15.53
N ALA A 147 -19.37 -11.66 -15.72
CA ALA A 147 -20.27 -11.89 -16.83
C ALA A 147 -21.63 -11.17 -16.68
N GLY A 148 -21.85 -10.39 -15.61
CA GLY A 148 -23.10 -9.67 -15.37
C GLY A 148 -24.29 -10.55 -14.95
N ILE A 149 -24.10 -11.86 -14.81
CA ILE A 149 -25.14 -12.84 -14.43
C ILE A 149 -25.62 -12.56 -13.00
N LEU A 150 -24.70 -12.24 -12.09
CA LEU A 150 -25.00 -11.75 -10.76
C LEU A 150 -25.13 -10.22 -10.82
N SER A 151 -26.28 -9.73 -11.29
CA SER A 151 -26.59 -8.29 -11.25
C SER A 151 -26.65 -7.78 -9.82
N LYS A 152 -26.31 -6.51 -9.58
CA LYS A 152 -26.60 -5.86 -8.28
C LYS A 152 -28.09 -6.05 -7.97
N CYS A 153 -28.40 -6.37 -6.71
CA CYS A 153 -29.78 -6.44 -6.25
C CYS A 153 -30.43 -5.08 -6.56
N LYS A 154 -31.38 -5.07 -7.50
CA LYS A 154 -32.05 -3.84 -7.96
C LYS A 154 -32.94 -3.24 -6.88
N LYS A 155 -33.36 -4.08 -5.93
CA LYS A 155 -34.20 -3.71 -4.80
C LYS A 155 -33.41 -3.71 -3.51
N THR A 156 -33.61 -2.69 -2.69
CA THR A 156 -33.00 -2.65 -1.36
C THR A 156 -33.65 -3.66 -0.42
N LEU A 157 -32.97 -4.04 0.66
CA LEU A 157 -33.54 -4.95 1.67
C LEU A 157 -34.84 -4.39 2.26
N LEU A 158 -34.91 -3.07 2.40
CA LEU A 158 -36.10 -2.33 2.84
C LEU A 158 -37.25 -2.48 1.84
N GLU A 159 -37.01 -2.31 0.55
CA GLU A 159 -38.04 -2.52 -0.48
C GLU A 159 -38.56 -3.96 -0.49
N VAL A 160 -37.67 -4.95 -0.28
CA VAL A 160 -38.05 -6.35 -0.11
C VAL A 160 -38.93 -6.52 1.13
N PHE A 161 -38.58 -5.89 2.24
CA PHE A 161 -39.37 -5.94 3.48
C PHE A 161 -40.74 -5.27 3.32
N LEU A 162 -40.80 -4.14 2.62
CA LEU A 162 -42.03 -3.40 2.34
C LEU A 162 -42.99 -4.19 1.44
N MET A 163 -42.51 -5.10 0.59
CA MET A 163 -43.36 -6.01 -0.17
C MET A 163 -44.11 -7.03 0.72
N PHE A 164 -43.68 -7.26 1.96
CA PHE A 164 -44.35 -8.14 2.91
C PHE A 164 -45.34 -7.40 3.83
N VAL A 165 -45.33 -6.07 3.85
CA VAL A 165 -46.26 -5.25 4.67
C VAL A 165 -47.73 -5.55 4.37
N PRO A 166 -48.17 -5.74 3.11
CA PRO A 166 -49.57 -6.10 2.82
C PRO A 166 -50.00 -7.48 3.38
N PHE A 167 -49.05 -8.32 3.77
CA PHE A 167 -49.31 -9.64 4.38
C PHE A 167 -49.19 -9.60 5.91
N LEU A 168 -48.77 -8.47 6.49
CA LEU A 168 -48.73 -8.20 7.92
C LEU A 168 -49.95 -7.42 8.39
N ASP A 169 -50.72 -6.84 7.46
CA ASP A 169 -52.00 -6.19 7.72
C ASP A 169 -53.10 -7.28 7.74
N THR A 170 -53.17 -8.01 8.85
CA THR A 170 -54.37 -8.79 9.18
C THR A 170 -55.40 -7.82 9.72
N GLY A 171 -56.33 -7.39 8.86
CA GLY A 171 -57.52 -6.65 9.28
C GLY A 171 -58.27 -7.34 10.41
#